data_AF-A0A812VCZ6-F1
#
_entry.id   AF-A0A812VCZ6-F1
#
_cell.length_a   1.000
_cell.length_b   1.000
_cell.length_c   1.000
_cell.angle_alpha   90.00
_cell.angle_beta   90.00
_cell.angle_gamma   90.00
#
_symmetry.space_group_name_H-M   'P 1'
#
loop_
_entity.id
_entity.type
_entity.pdbx_description
1 polymer ?
#
loop_
_entity_poly.entity_id
_entity_poly.type
_entity_poly.pdbx_seq_one_letter_code
_entity_poly.pdbx_strand_id
1 'polypeptide(L)'
;MYFVAVALSFALCTCLFMLSIYTGAMVEQSCSRVSFFHHLAAACLGLWAHSCYRDQLGHAAFGANDQFPVAVLLQHFNLGYFLYDIVHVAVWDQKFMEHHLIAIAGYATSEIANVFGLANAVNTWITEVGSVMYSAYLLKRTDGLYLAFVLLYTASRVYFAYWSFYILGQVWRVLQEGPGDYTMPGWAPYCAATLQIALFLVNASFVATHWQKLLRRQPKMEPEKKEE
;
A
#
# COMPACT_ATOMS: atom_id res chain seq x y z
N MET A 1 5.92 21.30 3.22
CA MET A 1 5.67 21.25 1.76
C MET A 1 4.41 20.44 1.48
N TYR A 2 3.74 20.64 0.35
CA TYR A 2 2.58 19.88 -0.18
C TYR A 2 1.36 19.57 0.73
N PHE A 3 1.24 20.12 1.95
CA PHE A 3 0.06 19.92 2.81
C PHE A 3 -1.29 20.20 2.13
N VAL A 4 -1.35 21.13 1.19
CA VAL A 4 -2.54 21.39 0.35
C VAL A 4 -3.02 20.13 -0.39
N ALA A 5 -2.11 19.23 -0.77
CA ALA A 5 -2.45 17.98 -1.44
C ALA A 5 -3.34 17.06 -0.57
N VAL A 6 -3.27 17.17 0.77
CA VAL A 6 -4.18 16.45 1.68
C VAL A 6 -5.63 16.90 1.43
N ALA A 7 -5.86 18.22 1.47
CA ALA A 7 -7.19 18.78 1.26
C ALA A 7 -7.70 18.54 -0.17
N LEU A 8 -6.82 18.68 -1.18
CA LEU A 8 -7.18 18.42 -2.57
C LEU A 8 -7.52 16.95 -2.82
N SER A 9 -6.76 16.01 -2.26
CA SER A 9 -7.03 14.58 -2.39
C SER A 9 -8.34 14.20 -1.69
N PHE A 10 -8.57 14.69 -0.47
CA PHE A 10 -9.84 14.49 0.24
C PHE A 10 -11.02 15.02 -0.58
N ALA A 11 -10.92 16.26 -1.08
CA ALA A 11 -11.97 16.89 -1.88
C ALA A 11 -12.20 16.12 -3.19
N LEU A 12 -11.14 15.72 -3.89
CA LEU A 12 -11.23 14.93 -5.12
C LEU A 12 -11.97 13.62 -4.89
N CYS A 13 -11.59 12.84 -3.87
CA CYS A 13 -12.25 11.57 -3.55
C CYS A 13 -13.72 11.77 -3.19
N THR A 14 -14.03 12.81 -2.41
CA THR A 14 -15.40 13.19 -2.08
C THR A 14 -16.21 13.56 -3.31
N CYS A 15 -15.67 14.39 -4.21
CA CYS A 15 -16.33 14.78 -5.45
C CYS A 15 -16.58 13.57 -6.37
N LEU A 16 -15.62 12.66 -6.51
CA LEU A 16 -15.78 11.43 -7.29
C LEU A 16 -16.86 10.52 -6.70
N PHE A 17 -16.91 10.41 -5.37
CA PHE A 17 -17.97 9.68 -4.69
C PHE A 17 -19.36 10.28 -4.98
N MET A 18 -19.51 11.59 -4.77
CA MET A 18 -20.77 12.30 -4.99
C MET A 18 -21.20 12.24 -6.45
N LEU A 19 -20.27 12.36 -7.40
CA LEU A 19 -20.55 12.22 -8.83
C LEU A 19 -21.04 10.80 -9.15
N SER A 20 -20.42 9.77 -8.59
CA SER A 20 -20.84 8.39 -8.79
C SER A 20 -22.27 8.15 -8.26
N ILE A 21 -22.59 8.68 -7.07
CA ILE A 21 -23.94 8.63 -6.50
C ILE A 21 -24.94 9.40 -7.39
N TYR A 22 -24.57 10.60 -7.86
CA TYR A 22 -25.39 11.40 -8.77
C TYR A 22 -25.72 10.65 -10.07
N THR A 23 -24.81 9.83 -10.58
CA THR A 23 -25.05 8.95 -11.75
C THR A 23 -25.87 7.69 -11.44
N GLY A 24 -26.39 7.56 -10.21
CA GLY A 24 -27.28 6.47 -9.79
C GLY A 24 -26.58 5.22 -9.26
N ALA A 25 -25.27 5.27 -8.98
CA ALA A 25 -24.57 4.14 -8.37
C ALA A 25 -24.92 3.99 -6.88
N MET A 26 -24.91 2.76 -6.37
CA MET A 26 -25.04 2.51 -4.93
C MET A 26 -23.78 2.94 -4.18
N VAL A 27 -23.89 3.17 -2.86
CA VAL A 27 -22.77 3.56 -1.98
C VAL A 27 -21.55 2.64 -2.18
N GLU A 28 -21.74 1.33 -2.10
CA GLU A 28 -20.65 0.34 -2.25
C GLU A 28 -19.94 0.44 -3.61
N GLN A 29 -20.69 0.69 -4.68
CA GLN A 29 -20.14 0.83 -6.03
C GLN A 29 -19.35 2.14 -6.15
N SER A 30 -19.87 3.22 -5.57
CA SER A 30 -19.18 4.51 -5.52
C SER A 30 -17.88 4.41 -4.73
N CYS A 31 -17.88 3.79 -3.55
CA CYS A 31 -16.66 3.51 -2.78
C CYS A 31 -15.65 2.72 -3.60
N SER A 32 -16.09 1.62 -4.23
CA SER A 32 -15.21 0.76 -5.03
C SER A 32 -14.56 1.51 -6.21
N ARG A 33 -15.31 2.40 -6.87
CA ARG A 33 -14.80 3.24 -7.97
C ARG A 33 -13.77 4.26 -7.49
N VAL A 34 -14.04 4.94 -6.37
CA VAL A 34 -13.13 5.94 -5.79
C VAL A 34 -11.84 5.27 -5.29
N SER A 35 -11.97 4.15 -4.57
CA SER A 35 -10.84 3.33 -4.13
C SER A 35 -10.00 2.86 -5.32
N PHE A 36 -10.62 2.33 -6.38
CA PHE A 36 -9.88 1.92 -7.59
C PHE A 36 -9.10 3.08 -8.22
N PHE A 37 -9.74 4.24 -8.39
CA PHE A 37 -9.08 5.43 -8.91
C PHE A 37 -7.90 5.85 -8.03
N HIS A 38 -8.11 5.92 -6.72
CA HIS A 38 -7.07 6.31 -5.77
C HIS A 38 -5.89 5.34 -5.82
N HIS A 39 -6.13 4.04 -5.73
CA HIS A 39 -5.09 3.02 -5.77
C HIS A 39 -4.28 3.09 -7.08
N LEU A 40 -4.94 3.32 -8.21
CA LEU A 40 -4.25 3.50 -9.49
C LEU A 40 -3.37 4.76 -9.50
N ALA A 41 -3.91 5.90 -9.05
CA ALA A 41 -3.18 7.16 -8.99
C ALA A 41 -1.99 7.07 -8.02
N ALA A 42 -2.19 6.48 -6.84
CA ALA A 42 -1.16 6.26 -5.82
C ALA A 42 -0.06 5.32 -6.33
N ALA A 43 -0.42 4.25 -7.06
CA ALA A 43 0.55 3.38 -7.71
C ALA A 43 1.42 4.14 -8.72
N CYS A 44 0.80 4.95 -9.59
CA CYS A 44 1.51 5.77 -10.57
C CYS A 44 2.45 6.79 -9.90
N LEU A 45 1.96 7.51 -8.89
CA LEU A 45 2.76 8.50 -8.15
C LEU A 45 3.91 7.85 -7.38
N GLY A 46 3.70 6.70 -6.74
CA GLY A 46 4.76 5.99 -6.04
C GLY A 46 5.80 5.39 -6.99
N LEU A 47 5.39 4.88 -8.16
CA LEU A 47 6.31 4.43 -9.20
C LEU A 47 7.12 5.60 -9.77
N TRP A 48 6.49 6.76 -9.92
CA TRP A 48 7.17 7.99 -10.34
C TRP A 48 8.22 8.41 -9.29
N ALA A 49 7.86 8.46 -8.01
CA ALA A 49 8.81 8.75 -6.92
C ALA A 49 9.98 7.75 -6.91
N HIS A 50 9.69 6.45 -7.00
CA HIS A 50 10.71 5.41 -7.06
C HIS A 50 11.66 5.62 -8.25
N SER A 51 11.12 5.96 -9.42
CA SER A 51 11.94 6.21 -10.62
C SER A 51 12.81 7.46 -10.47
N CYS A 52 12.27 8.55 -9.93
CA CYS A 52 13.00 9.80 -9.71
C CYS A 52 14.15 9.67 -8.72
N TYR A 53 14.01 8.84 -7.68
CA TYR A 53 14.98 8.72 -6.59
C TYR A 53 15.66 7.34 -6.55
N ARG A 54 15.70 6.64 -7.69
CA ARG A 54 16.26 5.29 -7.80
C ARG A 54 17.69 5.19 -7.25
N ASP A 55 18.51 6.19 -7.56
CA ASP A 55 19.93 6.20 -7.14
C ASP A 55 20.11 6.52 -5.65
N GLN A 56 19.04 6.98 -5.00
CA GLN A 56 19.03 7.37 -3.58
C GLN A 56 18.33 6.33 -2.69
N LEU A 57 17.94 5.18 -3.23
CA LEU A 57 17.23 4.13 -2.47
C LEU A 57 18.03 3.64 -1.25
N GLY A 58 19.36 3.71 -1.29
CA GLY A 58 20.23 3.41 -0.15
C GLY A 58 19.98 4.24 1.11
N HIS A 59 19.29 5.38 0.95
CA HIS A 59 18.92 6.31 2.02
C HIS A 59 17.39 6.38 2.20
N ALA A 60 16.61 5.48 1.58
CA ALA A 60 15.15 5.60 1.53
C ALA A 60 14.46 5.64 2.90
N ALA A 61 15.01 4.96 3.91
CA ALA A 61 14.45 4.95 5.26
C ALA A 61 14.70 6.27 6.01
N PHE A 62 15.89 6.86 5.87
CA PHE A 62 16.34 7.92 6.78
C PHE A 62 16.81 9.21 6.10
N GLY A 63 16.79 9.26 4.77
CA GLY A 63 16.96 10.51 4.03
C GLY A 63 15.83 11.48 4.34
N ALA A 64 16.16 12.76 4.45
CA ALA A 64 15.20 13.79 4.82
C ALA A 64 14.09 13.89 3.77
N ASN A 65 12.82 14.02 4.20
CA ASN A 65 11.69 14.09 3.28
C ASN A 65 11.80 15.26 2.28
N ASP A 66 12.47 16.34 2.66
CA ASP A 66 12.72 17.49 1.80
C ASP A 66 13.55 17.15 0.54
N GLN A 67 14.31 16.05 0.58
CA GLN A 67 15.08 15.53 -0.56
C GLN A 67 14.20 14.77 -1.55
N PHE A 68 12.97 14.41 -1.16
CA PHE A 68 12.06 13.54 -1.91
C PHE A 68 10.68 14.17 -2.14
N PRO A 69 10.58 15.35 -2.78
CA PRO A 69 9.31 16.09 -2.91
C PRO A 69 8.18 15.30 -3.56
N VAL A 70 8.49 14.43 -4.54
CA VAL A 70 7.48 13.56 -5.19
C VAL A 70 6.96 12.47 -4.24
N ALA A 71 7.81 11.95 -3.36
CA ALA A 71 7.41 10.99 -2.34
C ALA A 71 6.52 11.65 -1.27
N VAL A 72 6.86 12.89 -0.86
CA VAL A 72 6.06 13.70 0.06
C VAL A 72 4.71 14.10 -0.56
N LEU A 73 4.67 14.37 -1.87
CA LEU A 73 3.42 14.60 -2.58
C LEU A 73 2.51 13.36 -2.52
N LEU A 74 3.05 12.16 -2.80
CA LEU A 74 2.29 10.92 -2.68
C LEU A 74 1.80 10.70 -1.23
N GLN A 75 2.66 10.93 -0.25
CA GLN A 75 2.31 10.81 1.16
C GLN A 75 1.10 11.69 1.54
N HIS A 76 1.12 12.97 1.16
CA HIS A 76 0.00 13.87 1.40
C HIS A 76 -1.24 13.50 0.57
N PHE A 77 -1.07 13.03 -0.67
CA PHE A 77 -2.16 12.51 -1.49
C PHE A 77 -2.86 11.32 -0.81
N ASN A 78 -2.09 10.37 -0.26
CA ASN A 78 -2.62 9.21 0.44
C ASN A 78 -3.28 9.60 1.77
N LEU A 79 -2.69 10.50 2.57
CA LEU A 79 -3.32 11.02 3.78
C LEU A 79 -4.70 11.61 3.50
N GLY A 80 -4.83 12.42 2.44
CA GLY A 80 -6.14 12.99 2.06
C GLY A 80 -7.18 11.93 1.70
N TYR A 81 -6.79 10.89 0.97
CA TYR A 81 -7.66 9.75 0.69
C TYR A 81 -8.04 8.99 1.95
N PHE A 82 -7.08 8.64 2.82
CA PHE A 82 -7.35 7.89 4.03
C PHE A 82 -8.27 8.66 4.99
N LEU A 83 -8.17 9.99 5.06
CA LEU A 83 -9.10 10.83 5.81
C LEU A 83 -10.52 10.81 5.22
N TYR A 84 -10.67 10.73 3.90
CA TYR A 84 -11.96 10.53 3.24
C TYR A 84 -12.49 9.11 3.52
N ASP A 85 -11.63 8.11 3.38
CA ASP A 85 -12.01 6.70 3.40
C ASP A 85 -12.27 6.20 4.84
N ILE A 86 -11.73 6.86 5.88
CA ILE A 86 -11.97 6.47 7.28
C ILE A 86 -13.45 6.52 7.65
N VAL A 87 -14.21 7.48 7.09
CA VAL A 87 -15.67 7.55 7.25
C VAL A 87 -16.32 6.31 6.62
N HIS A 88 -15.80 5.86 5.49
CA HIS A 88 -16.35 4.74 4.76
C HIS A 88 -16.06 3.40 5.44
N VAL A 89 -14.80 3.17 5.85
CA VAL A 89 -14.44 1.94 6.56
C VAL A 89 -15.06 1.88 7.95
N ALA A 90 -15.31 3.02 8.62
CA ALA A 90 -16.01 3.02 9.91
C ALA A 90 -17.48 2.58 9.79
N VAL A 91 -18.15 2.96 8.69
CA VAL A 91 -19.59 2.74 8.52
C VAL A 91 -19.90 1.44 7.75
N TRP A 92 -19.15 1.12 6.70
CA TRP A 92 -19.52 0.05 5.76
C TRP A 92 -18.49 -1.09 5.64
N ASP A 93 -17.19 -0.84 5.84
CA ASP A 93 -16.16 -1.86 5.61
C ASP A 93 -15.04 -1.92 6.66
N GLN A 94 -15.44 -2.23 7.90
CA GLN A 94 -14.58 -2.20 9.09
C GLN A 94 -13.38 -3.15 9.02
N LYS A 95 -13.41 -4.17 8.14
CA LYS A 95 -12.29 -5.11 7.99
C LYS A 95 -10.99 -4.46 7.49
N PHE A 96 -11.08 -3.26 6.89
CA PHE A 96 -9.92 -2.51 6.42
C PHE A 96 -9.43 -1.45 7.42
N MET A 97 -10.11 -1.27 8.56
CA MET A 97 -9.76 -0.25 9.55
C MET A 97 -8.30 -0.36 10.03
N GLU A 98 -7.83 -1.58 10.32
CA GLU A 98 -6.44 -1.80 10.77
C GLU A 98 -5.42 -1.38 9.71
N HIS A 99 -5.67 -1.69 8.44
CA HIS A 99 -4.80 -1.29 7.33
C HIS A 99 -4.70 0.24 7.23
N HIS A 100 -5.84 0.93 7.29
CA HIS A 100 -5.91 2.39 7.20
C HIS A 100 -5.22 3.07 8.40
N LEU A 101 -5.41 2.53 9.61
CA LEU A 101 -4.73 3.04 10.81
C LEU A 101 -3.20 2.91 10.70
N ILE A 102 -2.70 1.75 10.24
CA ILE A 102 -1.26 1.54 10.03
C ILE A 102 -0.73 2.48 8.94
N ALA A 103 -1.46 2.67 7.85
CA ALA A 103 -1.07 3.57 6.77
C ALA A 103 -0.99 5.03 7.25
N ILE A 104 -2.03 5.52 7.94
CA ILE A 104 -2.04 6.87 8.53
C ILE A 104 -0.88 7.02 9.53
N ALA A 105 -0.65 6.04 10.40
CA ALA A 105 0.44 6.07 11.37
C ALA A 105 1.81 6.15 10.66
N GLY A 106 2.00 5.39 9.58
CA GLY A 106 3.23 5.41 8.78
C GLY A 106 3.51 6.78 8.14
N TYR A 107 2.49 7.40 7.54
CA TYR A 107 2.63 8.73 6.93
C TYR A 107 2.76 9.85 7.96
N ALA A 108 2.00 9.80 9.06
CA ALA A 108 2.10 10.80 10.12
C ALA A 108 3.46 10.74 10.82
N THR A 109 3.97 9.53 11.07
CA THR A 109 5.29 9.32 11.67
C THR A 109 6.40 9.79 10.73
N SER A 110 6.25 9.56 9.43
CA SER A 110 7.14 10.10 8.40
C SER A 110 7.21 11.62 8.46
N GLU A 111 6.07 12.33 8.56
CA GLU A 111 6.11 13.79 8.68
C GLU A 111 6.71 14.29 9.99
N ILE A 112 6.38 13.66 11.12
CA ILE A 112 6.91 14.05 12.43
C ILE A 112 8.42 13.82 12.49
N ALA A 113 8.90 12.73 11.90
CA ALA A 113 10.33 12.36 11.89
C ALA A 113 11.13 13.05 10.78
N ASN A 114 10.46 13.67 9.81
CA ASN A 114 11.03 14.19 8.55
C ASN A 114 11.84 13.15 7.76
N VAL A 115 11.47 11.86 7.84
CA VAL A 115 12.13 10.74 7.15
C VAL A 115 11.08 9.71 6.71
N PHE A 116 11.47 8.59 6.10
CA PHE A 116 10.60 7.53 5.55
C PHE A 116 9.82 7.87 4.29
N GLY A 117 9.81 9.12 3.79
CA GLY A 117 9.02 9.51 2.62
C GLY A 117 9.27 8.61 1.41
N LEU A 118 10.54 8.40 1.04
CA LEU A 118 10.90 7.51 -0.07
C LEU A 118 10.59 6.04 0.23
N ALA A 119 10.86 5.56 1.45
CA ALA A 119 10.51 4.21 1.87
C ALA A 119 9.01 3.92 1.74
N ASN A 120 8.19 4.84 2.22
CA ASN A 120 6.74 4.80 2.11
C ASN A 120 6.29 4.86 0.66
N ALA A 121 6.90 5.70 -0.18
CA ALA A 121 6.52 5.78 -1.59
C ALA A 121 6.74 4.46 -2.35
N VAL A 122 7.86 3.78 -2.08
CA VAL A 122 8.14 2.46 -2.64
C VAL A 122 7.18 1.40 -2.08
N ASN A 123 6.94 1.41 -0.76
CA ASN A 123 5.94 0.54 -0.14
C ASN A 123 4.57 0.69 -0.83
N THR A 124 4.12 1.94 -1.01
CA THR A 124 2.84 2.29 -1.61
C THR A 124 2.68 1.70 -3.00
N TRP A 125 3.54 2.01 -3.97
CA TRP A 125 3.23 1.56 -5.34
C TRP A 125 3.24 0.03 -5.44
N ILE A 126 4.10 -0.67 -4.68
CA ILE A 126 4.10 -2.13 -4.64
C ILE A 126 2.77 -2.65 -4.06
N THR A 127 2.27 -2.05 -2.98
CA THR A 127 0.99 -2.43 -2.38
C THR A 127 -0.21 -2.08 -3.24
N GLU A 128 -0.18 -0.93 -3.88
CA GLU A 128 -1.27 -0.39 -4.67
C GLU A 128 -1.48 -1.13 -5.98
N VAL A 129 -0.40 -1.62 -6.60
CA VAL A 129 -0.49 -2.56 -7.73
C VAL A 129 -1.33 -3.79 -7.36
N GLY A 130 -1.15 -4.32 -6.14
CA GLY A 130 -1.96 -5.43 -5.64
C GLY A 130 -3.44 -5.07 -5.45
N SER A 131 -3.72 -3.88 -4.92
CA SER A 131 -5.08 -3.34 -4.74
C SER A 131 -5.80 -3.15 -6.08
N VAL A 132 -5.11 -2.57 -7.08
CA VAL A 132 -5.64 -2.40 -8.44
C VAL A 132 -6.00 -3.74 -9.07
N MET A 133 -5.13 -4.75 -8.95
CA MET A 133 -5.39 -6.09 -9.48
C MET A 133 -6.58 -6.75 -8.79
N TYR A 134 -6.69 -6.64 -7.46
CA TYR A 134 -7.80 -7.20 -6.71
C TYR A 134 -9.13 -6.53 -7.10
N SER A 135 -9.15 -5.21 -7.19
CA SER A 135 -10.32 -4.44 -7.65
C SER A 135 -10.70 -4.79 -9.09
N ALA A 136 -9.73 -4.96 -9.99
CA ALA A 136 -9.98 -5.43 -11.35
C ALA A 136 -10.62 -6.83 -11.39
N TYR A 137 -10.14 -7.76 -10.55
CA TYR A 137 -10.77 -9.07 -10.37
C TYR A 137 -12.22 -8.94 -9.89
N LEU A 138 -12.49 -8.07 -8.91
CA LEU A 138 -13.83 -7.89 -8.36
C LEU A 138 -14.87 -7.39 -9.37
N LEU A 139 -14.43 -6.74 -10.46
CA LEU A 139 -15.32 -6.25 -11.54
C LEU A 139 -15.88 -7.36 -12.43
N LYS A 140 -15.14 -8.45 -12.68
CA LYS A 140 -15.57 -9.53 -13.60
C LYS A 140 -15.65 -10.93 -12.97
N ARG A 141 -14.98 -11.16 -11.83
CA ARG A 141 -15.04 -12.35 -10.97
C ARG A 141 -14.98 -13.71 -11.69
N THR A 142 -14.05 -13.88 -12.63
CA THR A 142 -13.80 -15.20 -13.26
C THR A 142 -12.65 -15.94 -12.58
N ASP A 143 -12.61 -17.27 -12.67
CA ASP A 143 -11.52 -18.07 -12.09
C ASP A 143 -10.16 -17.79 -12.75
N GLY A 144 -10.14 -17.55 -14.07
CA GLY A 144 -8.93 -17.13 -14.78
C GLY A 144 -8.40 -15.79 -14.28
N LEU A 145 -9.28 -14.81 -14.03
CA LEU A 145 -8.88 -13.53 -13.45
C LEU A 145 -8.43 -13.68 -11.99
N TYR A 146 -9.05 -14.59 -11.22
CA TYR A 146 -8.62 -14.86 -9.85
C TYR A 146 -7.21 -15.47 -9.83
N LEU A 147 -6.94 -16.45 -10.68
CA LEU A 147 -5.60 -17.04 -10.82
C LEU A 147 -4.57 -15.98 -11.22
N ALA A 148 -4.87 -15.17 -12.24
CA ALA A 148 -3.99 -14.07 -12.67
C ALA A 148 -3.70 -13.08 -11.53
N PHE A 149 -4.74 -12.69 -10.78
CA PHE A 149 -4.60 -11.85 -9.60
C PHE A 149 -3.67 -12.50 -8.56
N VAL A 150 -3.87 -13.77 -8.19
CA VAL A 150 -3.03 -14.43 -7.17
C VAL A 150 -1.56 -14.48 -7.61
N LEU A 151 -1.28 -14.81 -8.88
CA LEU A 151 0.08 -14.86 -9.40
C LEU A 151 0.76 -13.48 -9.39
N LEU A 152 0.09 -12.46 -9.92
CA LEU A 152 0.64 -11.11 -10.00
C LEU A 152 0.79 -10.48 -8.61
N TYR A 153 -0.17 -10.69 -7.73
CA TYR A 153 -0.10 -10.26 -6.32
C TYR A 153 1.06 -10.96 -5.60
N THR A 154 1.27 -12.25 -5.85
CA THR A 154 2.41 -12.98 -5.27
C THR A 154 3.74 -12.39 -5.74
N ALA A 155 3.87 -12.11 -7.05
CA ALA A 155 5.08 -11.48 -7.59
C ALA A 155 5.35 -10.10 -6.97
N SER A 156 4.31 -9.26 -6.82
CA SER A 156 4.47 -7.96 -6.16
C SER A 156 4.87 -8.13 -4.68
N ARG A 157 4.39 -9.17 -3.99
CA ARG A 157 4.78 -9.44 -2.59
C ARG A 157 6.16 -10.04 -2.42
N VAL A 158 6.68 -10.78 -3.40
CA VAL A 158 8.09 -11.19 -3.41
C VAL A 158 8.99 -9.96 -3.50
N TYR A 159 8.64 -9.01 -4.39
CA TYR A 159 9.38 -7.75 -4.46
C TYR A 159 9.22 -6.91 -3.19
N PHE A 160 8.02 -6.87 -2.59
CA PHE A 160 7.78 -6.23 -1.29
C PHE A 160 8.63 -6.85 -0.17
N ALA A 161 8.81 -8.18 -0.18
CA ALA A 161 9.66 -8.87 0.79
C ALA A 161 11.13 -8.45 0.65
N TYR A 162 11.66 -8.44 -0.59
CA TYR A 162 12.99 -7.92 -0.88
C TYR A 162 13.14 -6.48 -0.36
N TRP A 163 12.18 -5.62 -0.68
CA TRP A 163 12.18 -4.22 -0.23
C TRP A 163 12.13 -4.10 1.30
N SER A 164 11.33 -4.93 1.97
CA SER A 164 11.23 -4.94 3.43
C SER A 164 12.56 -5.29 4.08
N PHE A 165 13.27 -6.31 3.59
CA PHE A 165 14.61 -6.64 4.08
C PHE A 165 15.63 -5.55 3.77
N TYR A 166 15.51 -4.89 2.62
CA TYR A 166 16.36 -3.76 2.26
C TYR A 166 16.21 -2.58 3.24
N ILE A 167 14.97 -2.21 3.59
CA ILE A 167 14.69 -1.18 4.60
C ILE A 167 15.15 -1.61 5.99
N LEU A 168 14.86 -2.85 6.40
CA LEU A 168 15.33 -3.38 7.69
C LEU A 168 16.86 -3.41 7.78
N GLY A 169 17.56 -3.62 6.66
CA GLY A 169 19.01 -3.49 6.58
C GLY A 169 19.50 -2.06 6.83
N GLN A 170 18.80 -1.04 6.33
CA GLN A 170 19.09 0.37 6.66
C GLN A 170 18.86 0.65 8.15
N VAL A 171 17.73 0.17 8.69
CA VAL A 171 17.40 0.30 10.12
C VAL A 171 18.47 -0.33 11.00
N TRP A 172 18.85 -1.58 10.68
CA TRP A 172 19.88 -2.30 11.39
C TRP A 172 21.21 -1.54 11.42
N ARG A 173 21.63 -1.00 10.26
CA ARG A 173 22.86 -0.19 10.17
C ARG A 173 22.81 1.00 11.11
N VAL A 174 21.73 1.76 11.10
CA VAL A 174 21.56 2.91 12.00
C VAL A 174 21.57 2.51 13.47
N LEU A 175 20.94 1.39 13.82
CA LEU A 175 20.91 0.91 15.20
C LEU A 175 22.28 0.44 15.70
N GLN A 176 23.14 -0.07 14.82
CA GLN A 176 24.48 -0.57 15.16
C GLN A 176 25.55 0.53 15.10
N GLU A 177 25.52 1.36 14.06
CA GLU A 177 26.58 2.32 13.72
C GLU A 177 26.23 3.75 14.14
N GLY A 178 24.98 3.99 14.55
CA GLY A 178 24.45 5.33 14.81
C GLY A 178 23.86 5.99 13.56
N PRO A 179 23.28 7.19 13.69
CA PRO A 179 22.56 7.86 12.62
C PRO A 179 23.45 8.38 11.47
N GLY A 180 24.78 8.39 11.64
CA GLY A 180 25.70 9.00 10.66
C GLY A 180 25.31 10.44 10.38
N ASP A 181 25.10 10.78 9.11
CA ASP A 181 24.69 12.11 8.63
C ASP A 181 23.17 12.34 8.64
N TYR A 182 22.36 11.36 9.05
CA TYR A 182 20.90 11.51 9.08
C TYR A 182 20.44 12.39 10.23
N THR A 183 19.65 13.42 9.91
CA THR A 183 18.95 14.24 10.91
C THR A 183 17.57 13.65 11.17
N MET A 184 17.43 12.87 12.24
CA MET A 184 16.16 12.25 12.63
C MET A 184 16.03 12.09 14.14
N PRO A 185 14.80 11.96 14.68
CA PRO A 185 14.60 11.60 16.08
C PRO A 185 15.16 10.21 16.41
N GLY A 186 15.71 10.04 17.61
CA GLY A 186 16.31 8.76 18.05
C GLY A 186 15.32 7.59 18.12
N TRP A 187 14.00 7.85 18.17
CA TRP A 187 12.96 6.82 18.13
C TRP A 187 12.62 6.36 16.69
N ALA A 188 13.02 7.12 15.66
CA ALA A 188 12.63 6.88 14.27
C ALA A 188 13.01 5.47 13.77
N PRO A 189 14.21 4.93 14.03
CA PRO A 189 14.58 3.58 13.58
C PRO A 189 13.66 2.48 14.15
N TYR A 190 13.18 2.62 15.39
CA TYR A 190 12.26 1.66 16.01
C TYR A 190 10.87 1.71 15.35
N CYS A 191 10.38 2.91 15.01
CA CYS A 191 9.15 3.07 14.24
C CYS A 191 9.28 2.48 12.84
N ALA A 192 10.40 2.72 12.15
CA ALA A 192 10.68 2.17 10.83
C ALA A 192 10.64 0.64 10.84
N ALA A 193 11.33 0.01 11.80
CA ALA A 193 11.29 -1.44 11.98
C ALA A 193 9.87 -1.95 12.23
N THR A 194 9.17 -1.34 13.20
CA THR A 194 7.84 -1.81 13.62
C THR A 194 6.83 -1.70 12.48
N LEU A 195 6.80 -0.56 11.78
CA LEU A 195 5.90 -0.33 10.65
C LEU A 195 6.23 -1.26 9.47
N GLN A 196 7.52 -1.45 9.13
CA GLN A 196 7.91 -2.34 8.04
C GLN A 196 7.58 -3.80 8.35
N ILE A 197 7.80 -4.25 9.60
CA ILE A 197 7.45 -5.60 10.05
C ILE A 197 5.92 -5.78 10.00
N ALA A 198 5.15 -4.83 10.52
CA ALA A 198 3.69 -4.89 10.49
C ALA A 198 3.17 -4.98 9.05
N LEU A 199 3.67 -4.13 8.14
CA LEU A 199 3.32 -4.18 6.72
C LEU A 199 3.69 -5.52 6.10
N PHE A 200 4.88 -6.05 6.39
CA PHE A 200 5.31 -7.35 5.89
C PHE A 200 4.36 -8.48 6.33
N LEU A 201 4.01 -8.53 7.62
CA LEU A 201 3.13 -9.56 8.18
C LEU A 201 1.71 -9.50 7.58
N VAL A 202 1.13 -8.30 7.47
CA VAL A 202 -0.20 -8.12 6.86
C VAL A 202 -0.20 -8.62 5.41
N ASN A 203 0.83 -8.27 4.64
CA ASN A 203 0.93 -8.69 3.24
C ASN A 203 1.20 -10.20 3.10
N ALA A 204 2.04 -10.79 3.96
CA ALA A 204 2.29 -12.23 3.97
C ALA A 204 1.03 -13.04 4.32
N SER A 205 0.27 -12.58 5.32
CA SER A 205 -1.02 -13.18 5.71
C SER A 205 -2.03 -13.14 4.56
N PHE A 206 -2.08 -12.03 3.83
CA PHE A 206 -2.96 -11.88 2.67
C PHE A 206 -2.58 -12.83 1.52
N VAL A 207 -1.28 -12.93 1.18
CA VAL A 207 -0.78 -13.90 0.19
C VAL A 207 -1.18 -15.33 0.59
N ALA A 208 -0.92 -15.71 1.83
CA ALA A 208 -1.25 -17.04 2.33
C ALA A 208 -2.76 -17.35 2.22
N THR A 209 -3.61 -16.39 2.59
CA THR A 209 -5.07 -16.50 2.48
C THR A 209 -5.51 -16.76 1.05
N HIS A 210 -4.92 -16.06 0.09
CA HIS A 210 -5.30 -16.17 -1.32
C HIS A 210 -4.78 -17.44 -1.99
N TRP A 211 -3.58 -17.90 -1.62
CA TRP A 211 -3.10 -19.22 -2.04
C TRP A 211 -3.95 -20.35 -1.47
N GLN A 212 -4.32 -20.31 -0.20
CA GLN A 212 -5.23 -21.30 0.39
C GLN A 212 -6.59 -21.33 -0.33
N LYS A 213 -7.15 -20.16 -0.66
CA LYS A 213 -8.39 -20.08 -1.45
C LYS A 213 -8.22 -20.66 -2.84
N LEU A 214 -7.11 -20.38 -3.53
CA LEU A 214 -6.82 -20.91 -4.86
C LEU A 214 -6.68 -22.45 -4.83
N LEU A 215 -5.96 -23.00 -3.86
CA LEU A 215 -5.80 -24.45 -3.67
C LEU A 215 -7.13 -25.15 -3.40
N ARG A 216 -8.04 -24.52 -2.65
CA ARG A 216 -9.39 -25.06 -2.41
C ARG A 216 -10.30 -25.04 -3.64
N ARG A 217 -10.01 -24.22 -4.64
CA ARG A 217 -10.77 -24.12 -5.90
C ARG A 217 -10.31 -25.13 -6.96
N GLN A 218 -9.15 -25.75 -6.79
CA GLN A 218 -8.68 -26.79 -7.71
C GLN A 218 -9.61 -28.01 -7.55
N PRO A 219 -10.14 -28.58 -8.66
CA PRO A 219 -10.93 -29.80 -8.59
C PRO A 219 -10.06 -30.89 -7.95
N LYS A 220 -10.60 -31.58 -6.93
CA LYS A 220 -9.97 -32.80 -6.43
C LYS A 220 -9.95 -33.76 -7.62
N MET A 221 -8.75 -34.08 -8.13
CA MET A 221 -8.62 -35.22 -9.03
C MET A 221 -9.05 -36.45 -8.24
N GLU A 222 -10.25 -36.94 -8.50
CA GLU A 222 -10.63 -38.28 -8.05
C GLU A 222 -9.65 -39.26 -8.69
N PRO A 223 -9.04 -40.17 -7.91
CA PRO A 223 -8.19 -41.20 -8.51
C PRO A 223 -9.04 -41.99 -9.50
N GLU A 224 -8.57 -42.07 -10.75
CA GLU A 224 -9.17 -42.94 -11.77
C GLU A 224 -9.40 -44.32 -11.15
N LYS A 225 -10.68 -44.72 -11.06
CA LYS A 225 -11.01 -46.11 -10.79
C LYS A 225 -10.38 -46.92 -11.91
N LYS A 226 -9.34 -47.68 -11.58
CA LYS A 226 -8.91 -48.79 -12.42
C LYS A 226 -10.08 -49.75 -12.49
N GLU A 227 -10.71 -49.83 -13.65
CA GLU A 227 -11.58 -50.94 -13.98
C GLU A 227 -10.70 -52.19 -14.03
N GLU A 228 -10.88 -53.10 -13.06
CA GLU A 228 -10.35 -54.46 -13.06
C GLU A 228 -11.30 -55.39 -13.84
#